data_AF-A0A443LMY5-F1
#
_entry.id   AF-A0A443LMY5-F1
#
_cell.length_a   1.000
_cell.length_b   1.000
_cell.length_c   1.000
_cell.angle_alpha   90.00
_cell.angle_beta   90.00
_cell.angle_gamma   90.00
#
_symmetry.space_group_name_H-M   'P 1'
#
loop_
_entity.id
_entity.type
_entity.pdbx_description
1 polymer ?
#
loop_
_entity_poly.entity_id
_entity_poly.type
_entity_poly.pdbx_seq_one_letter_code
_entity_poly.pdbx_strand_id
1 'polypeptide(L)' 'MIRFAFAFALMLASAAAAQPVGLIHLTVRPEAAGTPVAHGGGCRKSSPPGQCCHMDRKAGRVHCH' A
#
# COMPACT_ATOMS: atom_id res chain seq x y z
N MET A 1 -53.14 28.96 -5.10
CA MET A 1 -52.04 28.78 -6.08
C MET A 1 -50.65 28.97 -5.44
N ILE A 2 -50.46 29.93 -4.53
CA ILE A 2 -49.17 30.19 -3.84
C ILE A 2 -48.64 29.00 -3.01
N ARG A 3 -49.53 28.20 -2.41
CA ARG A 3 -49.15 27.03 -1.57
C ARG A 3 -48.50 25.88 -2.36
N PHE A 4 -48.86 25.71 -3.63
CA PHE A 4 -48.27 24.66 -4.49
C PHE A 4 -46.86 25.05 -4.98
N ALA A 5 -46.58 26.36 -5.13
CA ALA A 5 -45.27 26.85 -5.53
C ALA A 5 -44.18 26.59 -4.47
N PHE A 6 -44.53 26.67 -3.19
CA PHE A 6 -43.60 26.37 -2.08
C PHE A 6 -43.20 24.89 -2.01
N ALA A 7 -44.13 23.98 -2.28
CA ALA A 7 -43.83 22.54 -2.30
C ALA A 7 -42.91 22.16 -3.48
N PHE A 8 -43.09 22.82 -4.63
CA PHE A 8 -42.24 22.60 -5.81
C PHE A 8 -40.81 23.14 -5.61
N ALA A 9 -40.68 24.31 -4.97
CA ALA A 9 -39.37 24.88 -4.65
C ALA A 9 -38.56 24.02 -3.65
N LEU A 10 -39.22 23.34 -2.72
CA LEU A 10 -38.56 22.46 -1.75
C LEU A 10 -38.05 21.17 -2.39
N MET A 11 -38.76 20.62 -3.38
CA MET A 11 -38.37 19.41 -4.12
C MET A 11 -37.17 19.64 -5.06
N LEU A 12 -36.97 20.84 -5.58
CA LEU A 12 -35.87 21.16 -6.49
C LEU A 12 -34.51 21.36 -5.77
N ALA A 13 -34.53 21.58 -4.46
CA ALA A 13 -33.32 21.84 -3.66
C ALA A 13 -32.54 20.57 -3.27
N SER A 14 -33.12 19.38 -3.44
CA SER A 14 -32.51 18.12 -2.98
C SER A 14 -31.54 17.46 -3.97
N ALA A 15 -31.37 18.02 -5.18
CA ALA A 15 -30.55 17.39 -6.24
C ALA A 15 -29.05 17.79 -6.22
N ALA A 16 -28.60 18.65 -5.31
CA ALA A 16 -27.31 19.34 -5.43
C ALA A 16 -26.12 18.74 -4.64
N ALA A 17 -26.25 17.57 -4.00
CA ALA A 17 -25.23 17.07 -3.07
C ALA A 17 -24.48 15.80 -3.52
N ALA A 18 -24.43 15.48 -4.81
CA ALA A 18 -23.54 14.43 -5.32
C ALA A 18 -22.13 15.02 -5.57
N GLN A 19 -21.36 15.21 -4.50
CA GLN A 19 -19.95 15.58 -4.64
C GLN A 19 -19.17 14.38 -5.19
N PRO A 20 -18.31 14.55 -6.20
CA PRO A 20 -17.41 13.48 -6.62
C PRO A 20 -16.44 13.19 -5.48
N VAL A 21 -16.50 11.97 -4.94
CA VAL A 21 -15.50 11.49 -3.98
C VAL A 21 -14.18 11.44 -4.73
N GLY A 22 -13.31 12.40 -4.43
CA GLY A 22 -11.98 12.49 -5.04
C GLY A 22 -11.22 11.20 -4.80
N LEU A 23 -10.73 10.59 -5.88
CA LEU A 23 -9.92 9.39 -5.80
C LEU A 23 -8.54 9.77 -5.24
N ILE A 24 -8.30 9.43 -3.98
CA ILE A 24 -6.99 9.60 -3.37
C ILE A 24 -6.08 8.50 -3.92
N HIS A 25 -5.24 8.85 -4.88
CA HIS A 25 -4.22 7.96 -5.40
C HIS A 25 -3.02 7.96 -4.45
N LEU A 26 -2.98 7.01 -3.51
CA LEU A 26 -1.76 6.77 -2.72
C LEU A 26 -0.70 6.15 -3.65
N THR A 27 0.26 6.96 -4.06
CA THR A 27 1.51 6.43 -4.61
C THR A 27 2.35 5.88 -3.47
N VAL A 28 2.32 4.56 -3.28
CA VAL A 28 3.31 3.88 -2.46
C VAL A 28 4.64 3.99 -3.19
N ARG A 29 5.50 4.90 -2.74
CA ARG A 29 6.90 4.89 -3.14
C ARG A 29 7.53 3.69 -2.43
N PRO A 30 8.03 2.65 -3.13
CA PRO A 30 8.86 1.67 -2.47
C PRO A 30 10.04 2.45 -1.88
N GLU A 31 10.14 2.46 -0.55
CA GLU A 31 11.39 2.76 0.14
C GLU A 31 12.44 1.93 -0.59
N ALA A 32 13.49 2.60 -1.09
CA ALA A 32 14.50 1.97 -1.94
C ALA A 32 14.87 0.60 -1.35
N ALA A 33 14.87 -0.44 -2.18
CA ALA A 33 15.27 -1.79 -1.84
C ALA A 33 16.75 -1.81 -1.38
N GLY A 34 16.99 -1.33 -0.17
CA GLY A 34 18.28 -0.82 0.25
C GLY A 34 18.50 -0.84 1.75
N THR A 35 17.57 -1.40 2.51
CA THR A 35 17.93 -1.99 3.80
C THR A 35 17.87 -3.50 3.63
N PRO A 36 19.01 -4.19 3.41
CA PRO A 36 19.01 -5.64 3.53
C PRO A 36 18.45 -5.94 4.92
N VAL A 37 17.32 -6.65 4.97
CA VAL A 37 16.74 -7.14 6.22
C VAL A 37 17.88 -7.84 6.95
N ALA A 38 18.34 -7.24 8.05
CA ALA A 38 19.46 -7.75 8.80
C ALA A 38 18.99 -8.99 9.55
N HIS A 39 18.92 -10.13 8.85
CA HIS A 39 18.92 -11.43 9.47
C HIS A 39 20.20 -11.48 10.31
N GLY A 40 20.07 -11.58 11.64
CA GLY A 40 21.14 -11.42 12.64
C GLY A 40 22.24 -12.49 12.62
N GLY A 41 22.79 -12.78 11.44
CA GLY A 41 23.77 -13.85 11.19
C GLY A 41 24.29 -13.79 9.76
N GLY A 42 25.08 -12.75 9.44
CA GLY A 42 26.08 -12.73 8.36
C GLY A 42 25.79 -13.54 7.10
N CYS A 43 24.92 -13.02 6.22
CA CYS A 43 24.78 -13.50 4.85
C CYS A 43 26.16 -13.70 4.21
N ARG A 44 26.32 -14.76 3.42
CA ARG A 44 27.54 -14.93 2.63
C ARG A 44 27.63 -13.81 1.58
N LYS A 45 28.83 -13.24 1.44
CA LYS A 45 29.13 -12.25 0.40
C LYS A 45 28.92 -12.77 -1.03
N SER A 46 29.01 -14.08 -1.22
CA SER A 46 28.80 -14.76 -2.49
C SER A 46 27.34 -15.14 -2.76
N SER A 47 26.38 -14.59 -2.01
CA SER A 47 24.97 -14.94 -2.22
C SER A 47 24.47 -14.36 -3.56
N PRO A 48 23.60 -15.07 -4.29
CA PRO A 48 22.99 -14.56 -5.52
C PRO A 48 22.20 -13.27 -5.26
N PRO A 49 22.00 -12.41 -6.28
CA PRO A 49 21.16 -11.22 -6.15
C PRO A 49 19.76 -11.58 -5.64
N GLY A 50 19.31 -10.88 -4.59
CA GLY A 50 17.99 -11.08 -3.99
C GLY A 50 17.88 -12.21 -2.97
N GLN A 51 18.89 -13.09 -2.85
CA GLN A 51 18.91 -14.17 -1.86
C GLN A 51 19.98 -13.95 -0.80
N CYS A 52 19.69 -14.30 0.46
CA CYS A 52 20.69 -14.39 1.53
C CYS A 52 20.98 -15.86 1.85
N CYS A 53 22.18 -16.33 1.50
CA CYS A 53 22.62 -17.68 1.81
C CYS A 53 23.51 -17.70 3.07
N HIS A 54 23.22 -18.63 3.99
CA HIS A 54 23.96 -18.80 5.25
C HIS A 54 24.42 -20.26 5.43
N MET A 55 25.62 -20.43 6.00
CA MET A 55 26.15 -21.75 6.34
C MET A 55 25.67 -22.16 7.73
N ASP A 56 24.78 -23.15 7.78
CA ASP A 56 24.44 -23.79 9.05
C ASP A 56 25.61 -24.71 9.46
N ARG A 57 26.41 -24.27 10.43
CA ARG A 57 27.56 -25.06 10.93
C ARG A 57 27.14 -26.31 11.69
N LYS A 58 25.91 -26.35 12.23
CA LYS A 58 25.39 -27.51 12.94
C LYS A 58 24.95 -28.58 11.95
N ALA A 59 24.24 -28.17 10.90
CA ALA A 59 23.78 -29.09 9.85
C ALA A 59 24.83 -29.35 8.75
N GLY A 60 25.91 -28.57 8.69
CA GLY A 60 26.95 -28.67 7.68
C GLY A 60 26.49 -28.32 6.27
N ARG A 61 25.38 -27.58 6.12
CA ARG A 61 24.79 -27.27 4.81
C ARG A 61 24.48 -25.78 4.65
N VAL A 62 24.56 -25.31 3.42
CA VAL A 62 24.13 -23.95 3.05
C VAL A 62 22.63 -23.97 2.82
N HIS A 63 21.95 -22.97 3.36
CA HIS A 63 20.55 -22.69 3.05
C HIS A 63 20.42 -21.23 2.61
N CYS A 64 19.51 -20.95 1.68
CA CYS A 64 19.25 -19.61 1.16
C CYS A 64 17.81 -19.21 1.45
N HIS A 65 17.62 -17.94 1.78
CA HIS A 65 16.33 -17.27 1.92
C HIS A 65 16.18 -16.24 0.83
#